data_AF-A0A7C5UR27-F1
#
_entry.id   AF-A0A7C5UR27-F1
#
_cell.length_a   1.000
_cell.length_b   1.000
_cell.length_c   1.000
_cell.angle_alpha   90.00
_cell.angle_beta   90.00
_cell.angle_gamma   90.00
#
_symmetry.space_group_name_H-M   'P 1'
#
loop_
_entity.id
_entity.type
_entity.pdbx_description
1 polymer ?
#
loop_
_entity_poly.entity_id
_entity_poly.type
_entity_poly.pdbx_seq_one_letter_code
_entity_poly.pdbx_strand_id
1 'polypeptide(L)' 'VVAVTLHQTAQATYLLGAEVILVGIRPEVAQTIVGLGVDLQSLVTMSDLQSGIEYALRRMRTGTL' A
#
# COMPACT_ATOMS: atom_id res chain seq x y z
N VAL A 1 -4.33 12.14 -10.91
CA VAL A 1 -2.87 11.96 -11.14
C VAL A 1 -2.21 11.22 -9.99
N VAL A 2 -2.20 11.78 -8.76
CA VAL A 2 -1.57 11.15 -7.57
C VAL A 2 -1.96 9.67 -7.37
N ALA A 3 -3.26 9.36 -7.43
CA ALA A 3 -3.80 8.00 -7.34
C ALA A 3 -3.14 6.98 -8.29
N VAL A 4 -3.10 7.34 -9.59
CA VAL A 4 -2.57 6.51 -10.66
C VAL A 4 -1.06 6.35 -10.53
N THR A 5 -0.36 7.44 -10.21
CA THR A 5 1.10 7.40 -10.00
C THR A 5 1.47 6.53 -8.79
N LEU A 6 0.71 6.59 -7.69
CA LEU A 6 0.93 5.71 -6.53
C LEU A 6 0.74 4.23 -6.89
N HIS A 7 -0.32 3.91 -7.64
CA HIS A 7 -0.57 2.54 -8.08
C HIS A 7 0.53 2.02 -9.02
N GLN A 8 0.96 2.84 -9.99
CA GLN A 8 2.06 2.49 -10.90
C GLN A 8 3.38 2.29 -10.16
N THR A 9 3.71 3.18 -9.23
CA THR A 9 4.91 3.02 -8.39
C THR A 9 4.85 1.72 -7.60
N ALA A 10 3.71 1.41 -6.98
CA ALA A 10 3.57 0.18 -6.22
C ALA A 10 3.70 -1.08 -7.08
N GLN A 11 3.12 -1.08 -8.28
CA GLN A 11 3.31 -2.15 -9.28
C GLN A 11 4.79 -2.30 -9.67
N ALA A 12 5.49 -1.19 -9.93
CA ALA A 12 6.91 -1.22 -10.24
C ALA A 12 7.75 -1.75 -9.08
N THR A 13 7.43 -1.39 -7.84
CA THR A 13 8.11 -1.89 -6.63
C THR A 13 7.90 -3.39 -6.44
N TYR A 14 6.70 -3.90 -6.75
CA TYR A 14 6.42 -5.33 -6.73
C TYR A 14 7.32 -6.12 -7.70
N LEU A 15 7.56 -5.59 -8.91
CA LEU A 15 8.48 -6.20 -9.88
C LEU A 15 9.93 -6.28 -9.38
N LEU A 16 10.30 -5.44 -8.41
CA LEU A 16 11.62 -5.45 -7.76
C LEU A 16 11.67 -6.41 -6.55
N GLY A 17 10.60 -7.15 -6.28
CA GLY A 17 10.50 -8.06 -5.13
C GLY A 17 10.21 -7.35 -3.81
N ALA A 18 9.78 -6.09 -3.84
CA ALA A 18 9.45 -5.31 -2.65
C ALA A 18 7.93 -5.14 -2.51
N GLU A 19 7.44 -5.23 -1.29
CA GLU A 19 6.03 -5.03 -0.94
C GLU A 19 5.80 -3.58 -0.50
N VAL A 20 4.70 -2.97 -0.95
CA VAL A 20 4.32 -1.60 -0.59
C VAL A 20 3.15 -1.61 0.38
N ILE A 21 3.28 -0.82 1.45
CA ILE A 21 2.25 -0.61 2.45
C ILE A 21 1.84 0.86 2.42
N LEU A 22 0.56 1.12 2.12
CA LEU A 22 -0.01 2.46 2.10
C LEU A 22 -0.64 2.79 3.45
N VAL A 23 -0.19 3.85 4.10
CA VAL A 23 -0.63 4.22 5.46
C VAL A 23 -1.16 5.64 5.53
N GLY A 24 -2.06 5.91 6.48
CA GLY A 24 -2.48 7.27 6.81
C GLY A 24 -3.31 7.99 5.74
N ILE A 25 -3.96 7.23 4.84
CA ILE A 25 -4.86 7.83 3.85
C ILE A 25 -6.16 8.25 4.52
N ARG A 26 -6.59 9.49 4.26
CA ARG A 26 -7.91 9.96 4.71
C ARG A 26 -9.00 9.18 3.97
N PRO A 27 -10.10 8.78 4.64
CA PRO A 27 -11.17 8.00 4.01
C PRO A 27 -11.71 8.61 2.72
N GLU A 28 -11.90 9.93 2.69
CA GLU A 28 -12.44 10.63 1.51
C GLU A 28 -11.47 10.56 0.32
N VAL A 29 -10.16 10.55 0.59
CA VAL A 29 -9.13 10.41 -0.44
C VAL A 29 -9.12 8.97 -0.97
N ALA A 30 -9.20 7.97 -0.08
CA ALA A 30 -9.29 6.56 -0.47
C ALA A 30 -10.51 6.30 -1.38
N GLN A 31 -11.68 6.83 -1.00
CA GLN A 31 -12.90 6.72 -1.78
C GLN A 31 -12.78 7.40 -3.15
N THR A 32 -12.13 8.56 -3.21
CA THR A 32 -11.85 9.24 -4.49
C THR A 32 -10.93 8.41 -5.37
N ILE A 33 -9.87 7.80 -4.82
CA ILE A 33 -8.94 6.95 -5.56
C ILE A 33 -9.66 5.74 -6.17
N VAL A 34 -10.47 5.03 -5.37
CA VAL A 34 -11.28 3.90 -5.84
C VAL A 34 -12.31 4.33 -6.89
N GLY A 35 -12.96 5.47 -6.68
CA GLY A 35 -13.91 6.05 -7.64
C GLY A 35 -13.28 6.45 -8.99
N LEU A 36 -11.97 6.70 -9.02
CA LEU A 36 -11.21 6.95 -10.25
C LEU A 36 -10.77 5.65 -10.97
N GLY A 37 -11.20 4.48 -10.49
CA GLY A 37 -10.87 3.19 -11.08
C GLY A 37 -9.49 2.65 -10.69
N VAL A 38 -8.82 3.25 -9.70
CA VAL A 38 -7.58 2.70 -9.14
C VAL A 38 -7.93 1.68 -8.07
N ASP A 39 -7.48 0.45 -8.27
CA ASP A 39 -7.66 -0.61 -7.28
C ASP A 39 -6.64 -0.47 -6.14
N LEU A 40 -7.17 -0.30 -4.92
CA LEU A 40 -6.40 -0.28 -3.68
C LEU A 40 -6.39 -1.65 -2.99
N GLN A 41 -7.24 -2.60 -3.38
CA GLN A 41 -7.26 -3.95 -2.82
C GLN A 41 -5.99 -4.74 -3.15
N SER A 42 -5.29 -4.37 -4.23
CA SER A 42 -3.97 -4.91 -4.57
C SER A 42 -2.84 -4.37 -3.67
N LEU A 43 -3.12 -3.40 -2.80
CA LEU A 43 -2.15 -2.80 -1.89
C LEU A 43 -2.47 -3.18 -0.45
N VAL A 44 -1.43 -3.40 0.35
CA VAL A 44 -1.61 -3.48 1.80
C VAL A 44 -1.88 -2.07 2.30
N THR A 45 -3.01 -1.86 2.97
CA THR A 45 -3.37 -0.56 3.55
C THR A 45 -3.47 -0.63 5.07
N MET A 46 -2.96 0.37 5.77
CA MET A 46 -3.11 0.52 7.22
C MET A 46 -3.61 1.92 7.59
N SER A 47 -4.26 2.04 8.75
CA SER A 47 -4.79 3.31 9.27
C SER A 47 -3.70 4.36 9.53
N ASP A 48 -2.52 3.90 9.96
CA ASP A 48 -1.44 4.76 10.44
C ASP A 48 -0.07 4.08 10.25
N LEU A 49 0.97 4.88 10.45
CA LEU A 49 2.35 4.45 10.28
C LEU A 49 2.74 3.37 11.28
N GLN A 50 2.27 3.43 12.53
CA GLN A 50 2.61 2.45 13.55
C GLN A 50 2.13 1.06 13.13
N SER A 51 0.86 0.94 12.74
CA SER A 51 0.25 -0.29 12.24
C SER A 51 0.97 -0.82 11.00
N GLY A 52 1.42 0.08 10.11
CA GLY A 52 2.24 -0.26 8.94
C GLY A 52 3.60 -0.86 9.30
N ILE A 53 4.30 -0.27 10.26
CA ILE A 53 5.60 -0.77 10.73
C ILE A 53 5.42 -2.13 11.43
N GLU A 54 4.40 -2.27 12.29
CA GLU A 54 4.10 -3.54 12.96
C GLU A 54 3.81 -4.66 11.94
N TYR A 55 3.04 -4.36 10.89
CA TYR A 55 2.80 -5.28 9.79
C TYR A 55 4.10 -5.67 9.08
N ALA A 56 4.92 -4.69 8.70
CA ALA A 56 6.19 -4.92 8.00
C ALA A 56 7.13 -5.79 8.82
N LEU A 57 7.29 -5.50 10.12
CA LEU A 57 8.14 -6.28 11.01
C LEU A 57 7.63 -7.71 11.21
N ARG A 58 6.31 -7.91 11.34
CA ARG A 58 5.73 -9.26 11.38
C ARG A 58 6.00 -10.01 10.08
N ARG A 59 5.80 -9.37 8.94
CA ARG A 59 6.00 -9.96 7.61
C ARG A 59 7.46 -10.36 7.35
N MET A 60 8.42 -9.52 7.77
CA MET A 60 9.85 -9.83 7.70
C MET A 60 10.24 -11.01 8.59
N ARG A 61 9.65 -11.11 9.79
CA ARG A 61 9.90 -12.22 10.72
C ARG A 61 9.33 -13.56 10.24
N THR A 62 8.24 -13.52 9.47
CA THR A 62 7.66 -14.73 8.84
C THR A 62 8.36 -15.10 7.53
N GLY A 63 9.21 -14.21 7.00
CA GLY A 63 10.10 -14.48 5.87
C GLY A 63 11.32 -15.32 6.27
N THR A 64 11.09 -16.52 6.83
CA THR A 64 12.12 -17.54 6.94
C THR A 64 12.24 -18.24 5.58
N LEU A 65 13.20 -17.79 4.78
CA LEU A 65 13.98 -18.66 3.88
C LEU A 65 15.33 -18.90 4.55
#